data_AF-A0A926BUB0-F1
#
_entry.id   AF-A0A926BUB0-F1
#
_cell.length_a   1.000
_cell.length_b   1.000
_cell.length_c   1.000
_cell.angle_alpha   90.00
_cell.angle_beta   90.00
_cell.angle_gamma   90.00
#
_symmetry.space_group_name_H-M   'P 1'
#
loop_
_entity.id
_entity.type
_entity.pdbx_description
1 polymer ?
#
loop_
_entity_poly.entity_id
_entity_poly.type
_entity_poly.pdbx_seq_one_letter_code
_entity_poly.pdbx_strand_id
1 'polypeptide(L)'
;MKWPTYFGVAVGEFDEVWQRARSWAENYGDGKFTVLTDSEITAIKPPTKESGSRTLRVTTSETFGGYRISVEVIPHRREEKDAAIRAAHLLSYHIATGNPIPVENEGH
;
A
#
# COMPACT_ATOMS: atom_id res chain seq x y z
N MET A 1 14.67 3.79 -9.66
CA MET A 1 14.01 5.00 -9.09
C MET A 1 13.00 4.52 -8.06
N LYS A 2 12.96 5.08 -6.83
CA LYS A 2 11.99 4.66 -5.79
C LYS A 2 10.72 5.53 -5.88
N TRP A 3 9.57 4.94 -6.19
CA TRP A 3 8.27 5.62 -6.19
C TRP A 3 7.85 5.99 -4.75
N PRO A 4 7.19 7.12 -4.45
CA PRO A 4 6.80 7.42 -3.07
C PRO A 4 5.81 6.40 -2.50
N THR A 5 5.87 6.14 -1.18
CA THR A 5 4.89 5.26 -0.49
C THR A 5 3.58 5.97 -0.15
N TYR A 6 3.42 7.23 -0.56
CA TYR A 6 2.21 8.01 -0.43
C TYR A 6 2.03 8.91 -1.64
N PHE A 7 0.78 9.22 -2.00
CA PHE A 7 0.46 10.11 -3.12
C PHE A 7 -0.95 10.71 -2.95
N GLY A 8 -1.19 11.84 -3.62
CA GLY A 8 -2.49 12.49 -3.65
C GLY A 8 -3.35 11.99 -4.81
N VAL A 9 -4.66 11.97 -4.61
CA VAL A 9 -5.67 11.67 -5.63
C VAL A 9 -6.80 12.68 -5.54
N ALA A 10 -7.36 13.09 -6.68
CA ALA A 10 -8.53 13.96 -6.68
C ALA A 10 -9.77 13.19 -6.21
N VAL A 11 -10.78 13.91 -5.69
CA VAL A 11 -12.05 13.29 -5.23
C VAL A 11 -12.69 12.40 -6.30
N GLY A 12 -12.67 12.85 -7.56
CA GLY A 12 -13.26 12.10 -8.69
C GLY A 12 -12.47 10.87 -9.13
N GLU A 13 -11.21 10.73 -8.71
CA GLU A 13 -10.33 9.61 -9.05
C GLU A 13 -10.25 8.57 -7.92
N PHE A 14 -10.72 8.93 -6.72
CA PHE A 14 -10.54 8.14 -5.51
C PHE A 14 -11.08 6.73 -5.66
N ASP A 15 -12.33 6.57 -6.10
CA ASP A 15 -12.96 5.25 -6.20
C ASP A 15 -12.20 4.31 -7.14
N GLU A 16 -11.78 4.81 -8.30
CA GLU A 16 -11.02 4.01 -9.27
C GLU A 16 -9.66 3.60 -8.70
N VAL A 17 -8.92 4.56 -8.16
CA VAL A 17 -7.62 4.31 -7.54
C VAL A 17 -7.76 3.33 -6.37
N TRP A 18 -8.83 3.46 -5.60
CA TRP A 18 -9.11 2.60 -4.47
C TRP A 18 -9.44 1.16 -4.88
N GLN A 19 -10.17 0.97 -5.97
CA GLN A 19 -10.42 -0.36 -6.51
C GLN A 19 -9.14 -1.08 -6.94
N ARG A 20 -8.14 -0.35 -7.46
CA ARG A 20 -6.82 -0.93 -7.79
C ARG A 20 -6.11 -1.47 -6.54
N ALA A 21 -6.18 -0.74 -5.42
CA ALA A 21 -5.60 -1.20 -4.16
C ALA A 21 -6.25 -2.49 -3.65
N ARG A 22 -7.58 -2.58 -3.74
CA ARG A 22 -8.34 -3.79 -3.36
C ARG A 22 -8.02 -4.97 -4.25
N SER A 23 -8.09 -4.77 -5.57
CA SER A 23 -7.82 -5.83 -6.56
C SER A 23 -6.41 -6.39 -6.40
N TRP A 24 -5.42 -5.55 -6.13
CA TRP A 24 -4.07 -6.03 -5.87
C TRP A 24 -3.99 -6.90 -4.60
N ALA A 25 -4.64 -6.48 -3.51
CA ALA A 25 -4.63 -7.23 -2.27
C ALA A 25 -5.32 -8.61 -2.41
N GLU A 26 -6.41 -8.70 -3.19
CA GLU A 26 -7.09 -9.96 -3.47
C GLU A 26 -6.24 -10.92 -4.33
N ASN A 27 -5.47 -10.40 -5.28
CA ASN A 27 -4.70 -11.22 -6.22
C ASN A 27 -3.28 -11.59 -5.73
N TYR A 28 -2.67 -10.75 -4.90
CA TYR A 28 -1.25 -10.86 -4.53
C TYR A 28 -0.98 -10.81 -3.02
N GLY A 29 -2.01 -10.59 -2.20
CA GLY A 29 -1.88 -10.58 -0.75
C GLY A 29 -2.12 -11.95 -0.12
N ASP A 30 -1.10 -12.56 0.45
CA ASP A 30 -1.26 -13.62 1.48
C ASP A 30 -1.75 -13.06 2.84
N GLY A 31 -2.01 -11.75 2.90
CA GLY A 31 -2.29 -11.00 4.13
C GLY A 31 -3.64 -10.28 4.08
N LYS A 32 -4.26 -10.16 5.26
CA LYS A 32 -5.52 -9.41 5.45
C LYS A 32 -5.32 -7.95 5.05
N PHE A 33 -6.10 -7.47 4.07
CA PHE A 33 -6.15 -6.06 3.69
C PHE A 33 -6.88 -5.29 4.80
N THR A 34 -6.16 -4.47 5.56
CA THR A 34 -6.75 -3.60 6.57
C THR A 34 -6.77 -2.16 6.05
N VAL A 35 -7.97 -1.71 5.72
CA VAL A 35 -8.29 -0.30 5.40
C VAL A 35 -8.45 0.45 6.69
N LEU A 36 -7.69 1.52 6.87
CA LEU A 36 -7.83 2.39 8.04
C LEU A 36 -8.04 3.84 7.60
N THR A 37 -9.09 4.46 8.13
CA THR A 37 -9.29 5.91 8.14
C THR A 37 -8.31 6.59 9.10
N ASP A 38 -8.09 7.90 8.97
CA ASP A 38 -7.20 8.65 9.89
C ASP A 38 -7.55 8.47 11.37
N SER A 39 -8.85 8.44 11.68
CA SER A 39 -9.36 8.20 13.03
C SER A 39 -9.02 6.79 13.51
N GLU A 40 -9.03 5.79 12.62
CA GLU A 40 -8.65 4.42 12.95
C GLU A 40 -7.14 4.26 13.07
N ILE A 41 -6.34 4.95 12.23
CA ILE A 41 -4.87 4.94 12.31
C ILE A 41 -4.39 5.45 13.66
N THR A 42 -4.97 6.55 14.15
CA THR A 42 -4.61 7.13 15.45
C THR A 42 -5.03 6.25 16.63
N ALA A 43 -6.06 5.42 16.45
CA ALA A 43 -6.56 4.50 17.47
C ALA A 43 -5.89 3.12 17.47
N ILE A 44 -5.29 2.69 16.34
CA ILE A 44 -4.84 1.32 16.14
C ILE A 44 -3.37 1.14 16.51
N LYS A 45 -3.13 0.33 17.55
CA LYS A 45 -1.83 -0.30 17.78
C LYS A 45 -1.51 -1.24 16.60
N PRO A 46 -0.25 -1.33 16.16
CA PRO A 46 0.15 -2.14 15.00
C PRO A 46 -0.43 -3.57 15.11
N PRO A 47 -0.94 -4.15 14.01
CA PRO A 47 -1.66 -5.41 14.04
C PRO A 47 -0.78 -6.53 14.60
N THR A 48 -1.25 -7.16 15.68
CA THR A 48 -0.65 -8.35 16.25
C THR A 48 -1.15 -9.58 15.49
N LYS A 49 -0.23 -10.18 14.71
CA LYS A 49 -0.15 -11.59 14.26
C LYS A 49 -1.44 -12.25 13.75
N GLU A 50 -1.44 -12.68 12.48
CA GLU A 50 -1.53 -14.11 12.11
C GLU A 50 -1.51 -14.33 10.58
N SER A 51 -0.73 -15.35 10.19
CA SER A 51 -0.49 -15.97 8.88
C SER A 51 -0.23 -15.05 7.68
N GLY A 52 0.97 -15.21 7.10
CA GLY A 52 1.46 -14.48 5.92
C GLY A 52 2.65 -13.61 6.28
N SER A 53 3.73 -13.69 5.49
CA SER A 53 5.07 -13.12 5.80
C SER A 53 5.09 -11.61 6.09
N ARG A 54 4.07 -10.84 5.67
CA ARG A 54 3.96 -9.39 5.88
C ARG A 54 2.48 -8.98 6.04
N THR A 55 2.24 -7.86 6.70
CA THR A 55 0.92 -7.20 6.71
C THR A 55 0.92 -6.02 5.75
N LEU A 56 -0.05 -5.94 4.86
CA LEU A 56 -0.30 -4.76 4.04
C LEU A 56 -1.26 -3.81 4.75
N ARG A 57 -0.90 -2.53 4.80
CA ARG A 57 -1.74 -1.44 5.29
C ARG A 57 -1.83 -0.34 4.23
N VAL A 58 -3.04 -0.03 3.81
CA VAL A 58 -3.32 1.13 2.95
C VAL A 58 -4.23 2.06 3.72
N THR A 59 -3.81 3.31 3.85
CA THR A 59 -4.53 4.32 4.60
C THR A 59 -4.90 5.50 3.72
N THR A 60 -6.01 6.13 4.05
CA THR A 60 -6.53 7.27 3.30
C THR A 60 -6.87 8.41 4.25
N SER A 61 -6.33 9.59 3.94
CA SER A 61 -6.58 10.83 4.69
C SER A 61 -7.20 11.87 3.78
N GLU A 62 -8.22 12.59 4.25
CA GLU A 62 -8.78 13.72 3.51
C GLU A 62 -7.79 14.88 3.42
N THR A 63 -7.77 15.55 2.27
CA THR A 63 -6.93 16.72 2.02
C THR A 63 -7.73 17.79 1.27
N PHE A 64 -7.24 19.03 1.25
CA PHE A 64 -7.91 20.08 0.50
C PHE A 64 -7.91 19.77 -1.01
N GLY A 65 -9.05 19.32 -1.53
CA GLY A 65 -9.25 18.97 -2.94
C GLY A 65 -9.16 17.47 -3.29
N GLY A 66 -9.06 16.57 -2.30
CA GLY A 66 -8.95 15.13 -2.59
C GLY A 66 -8.54 14.30 -1.39
N TYR A 67 -7.89 13.18 -1.66
CA TYR A 67 -7.39 12.26 -0.64
C TYR A 67 -5.89 12.07 -0.80
N ARG A 68 -5.21 11.79 0.30
CA ARG A 68 -3.86 11.22 0.28
C ARG A 68 -3.97 9.75 0.64
N ILE A 69 -3.39 8.91 -0.21
CA ILE A 69 -3.27 7.48 0.02
C ILE A 69 -1.84 7.21 0.49
N SER A 70 -1.69 6.46 1.59
CA SER A 70 -0.40 5.97 2.08
C SER A 70 -0.40 4.45 2.11
N VAL A 71 0.74 3.86 1.74
CA VAL A 71 0.93 2.42 1.66
C VAL A 71 2.10 2.04 2.55
N GLU A 72 1.84 1.10 3.44
CA GLU A 72 2.83 0.53 4.35
C GLU A 72 2.76 -0.99 4.25
N VAL A 73 3.92 -1.63 4.13
CA VAL A 73 4.03 -3.09 4.29
C VAL A 73 4.84 -3.32 5.56
N ILE A 74 4.20 -3.93 6.54
CA ILE A 74 4.77 -4.21 7.85
C ILE A 74 5.38 -5.61 7.80
N PRO A 75 6.73 -5.74 7.85
CA PRO A 75 7.38 -7.04 7.89
C PRO A 75 7.12 -7.71 9.24
N HIS A 76 6.92 -9.04 9.25
CA HIS A 76 6.79 -9.78 10.51
C HIS A 76 8.16 -10.18 11.08
N ARG A 77 9.20 -10.18 10.23
CA ARG A 77 10.60 -10.43 10.62
C ARG A 77 11.52 -9.30 10.19
N ARG A 78 12.56 -9.03 10.99
CA ARG A 78 13.48 -7.91 10.73
C ARG A 78 14.21 -8.04 9.40
N GLU A 79 14.59 -9.26 9.01
CA GLU A 79 15.27 -9.54 7.74
C GLU A 79 14.43 -9.21 6.49
N GLU A 80 13.12 -9.07 6.62
CA GLU A 80 12.22 -8.80 5.50
C GLU A 80 11.97 -7.30 5.28
N LYS A 81 12.55 -6.43 6.12
CA LYS A 81 12.29 -4.98 6.09
C LYS A 81 12.53 -4.36 4.71
N ASP A 82 13.63 -4.70 4.05
CA ASP A 82 13.95 -4.13 2.74
C ASP A 82 12.99 -4.64 1.66
N ALA A 83 12.58 -5.90 1.75
CA ALA A 83 11.59 -6.47 0.84
C ALA A 83 10.19 -5.87 1.07
N ALA A 84 9.82 -5.57 2.32
CA ALA A 84 8.58 -4.88 2.66
C ALA A 84 8.58 -3.44 2.15
N ILE A 85 9.67 -2.69 2.33
CA ILE A 85 9.82 -1.33 1.78
C ILE A 85 9.70 -1.36 0.25
N ARG A 86 10.38 -2.29 -0.43
CA ARG A 86 10.26 -2.47 -1.88
C ARG A 86 8.81 -2.77 -2.29
N ALA A 87 8.14 -3.70 -1.60
CA ALA A 87 6.75 -4.02 -1.87
C ALA A 87 5.82 -2.81 -1.71
N ALA A 88 6.03 -1.97 -0.68
CA ALA A 88 5.26 -0.74 -0.49
C ALA A 88 5.44 0.22 -1.67
N HIS A 89 6.68 0.43 -2.14
CA HIS A 89 6.96 1.29 -3.29
C HIS A 89 6.29 0.78 -4.59
N LEU A 90 6.39 -0.51 -4.88
CA LEU A 90 5.81 -1.13 -6.07
C LEU A 90 4.28 -1.09 -6.04
N LEU A 91 3.70 -1.32 -4.87
CA LEU A 91 2.26 -1.23 -4.68
C LEU A 91 1.76 0.21 -4.83
N SER A 92 2.44 1.20 -4.22
CA SER A 92 2.09 2.61 -4.42
C SER A 92 2.15 3.02 -5.88
N TYR A 93 3.11 2.50 -6.65
CA TYR A 93 3.19 2.74 -8.09
C TYR A 93 1.97 2.17 -8.83
N HIS A 94 1.63 0.89 -8.57
CA HIS A 94 0.51 0.23 -9.22
C HIS A 94 -0.82 0.92 -8.89
N ILE A 95 -1.05 1.24 -7.61
CA ILE A 95 -2.26 1.93 -7.17
C ILE A 95 -2.34 3.32 -7.83
N ALA A 96 -1.27 4.11 -7.80
CA ALA A 96 -1.28 5.46 -8.35
C ALA A 96 -1.49 5.48 -9.87
N THR A 97 -0.80 4.60 -10.60
CA THR A 97 -0.70 4.70 -12.07
C THR A 97 -1.58 3.73 -12.84
N GLY A 98 -2.04 2.64 -12.21
CA GLY A 98 -2.74 1.55 -12.88
C GLY A 98 -1.84 0.69 -13.78
N ASN A 99 -0.57 1.06 -13.93
CA ASN A 99 0.39 0.32 -14.75
C ASN A 99 0.84 -0.97 -14.06
N PRO A 100 1.29 -1.97 -14.84
CA PRO A 100 1.96 -3.14 -14.29
C PRO A 100 3.19 -2.72 -13.48
N ILE A 101 3.46 -3.45 -12.39
CA ILE A 101 4.61 -3.20 -11.55
C ILE A 101 5.88 -3.26 -12.41
N PRO A 102 6.77 -2.25 -12.35
CA PRO A 102 8.02 -2.28 -13.09
C PRO A 102 8.81 -3.49 -12.63
N VAL A 103 9.01 -4.46 -13.52
CA VAL A 103 9.97 -5.52 -13.29
C VAL A 103 11.33 -4.84 -13.47
N GLU A 104 12.14 -4.75 -12.40
CA GLU A 104 13.54 -4.42 -12.60
C GLU A 104 14.07 -5.50 -13.54
N ASN A 105 14.38 -5.13 -14.79
CA ASN A 105 15.24 -5.95 -15.61
C ASN A 105 16.54 -6.06 -14.81
N GLU A 106 16.77 -7.20 -14.18
CA GLU A 106 18.10 -7.55 -13.72
C GLU A 106 18.97 -7.50 -14.97
N GLY A 107 19.80 -6.45 -15.06
CA GLY A 107 20.70 -6.26 -16.18
C GLY A 107 21.56 -7.50 -16.32
N HIS A 108 21.43 -8.14 -17.48
CA HIS A 108 22.38 -9.11 -18.00
C HIS A 108 23.76 -8.47 -18.19
#